data_AF-A0A5E4QTX1-F1
#
_entry.id   AF-A0A5E4QTX1-F1
#
_cell.length_a   1.000
_cell.length_b   1.000
_cell.length_c   1.000
_cell.angle_alpha   90.00
_cell.angle_beta   90.00
_cell.angle_gamma   90.00
#
_symmetry.space_group_name_H-M   'P 1'
#
loop_
_entity.id
_entity.type
_entity.pdbx_description
1 polymer ?
#
loop_
_entity_poly.entity_id
_entity_poly.type
_entity_poly.pdbx_seq_one_letter_code
_entity_poly.pdbx_strand_id
1 'polypeptide(L)'
;MDHTIVQEAFGEGGWPIEFRAAVARLFSQHAPNDKEAPRKNTLRLSNERLDRSLSESMVLDLIVLVGFVVVNNPQLQEAICEGWSVVKTLCTLPANWLVSRERSHALLPTLIALSESPACAEMIGAEMCLTMLEEFLEDKEAQKLKLVQVIKQGRAKRHSGKK
;
A
#
# COMPACT_ATOMS: atom_id res chain seq x y z
N MET A 1 -7.11 -8.87 13.19
CA MET A 1 -7.92 -9.48 12.13
C MET A 1 -7.76 -8.75 10.79
N ASP A 2 -6.91 -7.72 10.68
CA ASP A 2 -6.99 -6.80 9.52
C ASP A 2 -5.95 -7.07 8.44
N HIS A 3 -4.80 -7.67 8.78
CA HIS A 3 -3.67 -7.86 7.86
C HIS A 3 -3.91 -8.95 6.81
N THR A 4 -4.72 -9.97 7.13
CA THR A 4 -5.04 -11.07 6.23
C THR A 4 -5.91 -10.63 5.05
N ILE A 5 -6.88 -9.74 5.29
CA ILE A 5 -7.75 -9.18 4.25
C ILE A 5 -6.90 -8.43 3.21
N VAL A 6 -5.92 -7.66 3.69
CA VAL A 6 -5.02 -6.91 2.83
C VAL A 6 -4.09 -7.85 2.06
N GLN A 7 -3.51 -8.85 2.73
CA GLN A 7 -2.65 -9.86 2.08
C GLN A 7 -3.40 -10.66 1.00
N GLU A 8 -4.65 -11.05 1.26
CA GLU A 8 -5.49 -11.77 0.31
C GLU A 8 -5.79 -10.91 -0.93
N ALA A 9 -6.16 -9.63 -0.75
CA ALA A 9 -6.40 -8.71 -1.87
C ALA A 9 -5.17 -8.52 -2.78
N PHE A 10 -3.96 -8.59 -2.21
CA PHE A 10 -2.71 -8.50 -2.98
C PHE A 10 -2.24 -9.84 -3.57
N GLY A 11 -2.82 -10.97 -3.16
CA GLY A 11 -2.52 -12.30 -3.66
C GLY A 11 -3.34 -12.75 -4.87
N GLU A 12 -4.47 -12.09 -5.16
CA GLU A 12 -5.34 -12.46 -6.28
C GLU A 12 -4.68 -12.17 -7.65
N GLY A 13 -4.80 -13.10 -8.59
CA GLY A 13 -3.99 -13.21 -9.82
C GLY A 13 -4.17 -12.13 -10.91
N GLY A 14 -4.60 -10.91 -10.57
CA GLY A 14 -4.79 -9.79 -11.50
C GLY A 14 -3.58 -8.87 -11.67
N TRP A 15 -2.52 -9.03 -10.87
CA TRP A 15 -1.42 -8.06 -10.82
C TRP A 15 -0.33 -8.26 -11.90
N PRO A 16 0.25 -7.17 -12.44
CA PRO A 16 1.43 -7.22 -13.29
C PRO A 16 2.60 -7.99 -12.64
N ILE A 17 3.45 -8.62 -13.46
CA ILE A 17 4.51 -9.52 -12.97
C ILE A 17 5.56 -8.77 -12.14
N GLU A 18 5.80 -7.50 -12.47
CA GLU A 18 6.72 -6.61 -11.76
C GLU A 18 6.22 -6.32 -10.34
N PHE A 19 4.90 -6.09 -10.20
CA PHE A 19 4.27 -5.91 -8.91
C PHE A 19 4.34 -7.20 -8.11
N ARG A 20 3.98 -8.34 -8.70
CA ARG A 20 4.10 -9.66 -8.05
C ARG A 20 5.53 -9.96 -7.63
N ALA A 21 6.54 -9.59 -8.42
CA ALA A 21 7.94 -9.76 -8.08
C ALA A 21 8.37 -8.84 -6.92
N ALA A 22 7.90 -7.59 -6.89
CA ALA A 22 8.17 -6.65 -5.80
C ALA A 22 7.53 -7.13 -4.48
N VAL A 23 6.29 -7.63 -4.56
CA VAL A 23 5.58 -8.26 -3.45
C VAL A 23 6.29 -9.54 -2.99
N ALA A 24 6.69 -10.43 -3.89
CA ALA A 24 7.44 -11.65 -3.57
C ALA A 24 8.81 -11.35 -2.93
N ARG A 25 9.49 -10.29 -3.38
CA ARG A 25 10.73 -9.80 -2.76
C ARG A 25 10.47 -9.27 -1.35
N LEU A 26 9.37 -8.55 -1.15
CA LEU A 26 8.97 -8.08 0.18
C LEU A 26 8.71 -9.25 1.13
N PHE A 27 7.98 -10.27 0.66
CA PHE A 27 7.78 -11.51 1.41
C PHE A 27 9.12 -12.21 1.71
N SER A 28 10.07 -12.21 0.77
CA SER A 28 11.39 -12.84 0.94
C SER A 28 12.31 -12.06 1.89
N GLN A 29 12.21 -10.73 1.96
CA GLN A 29 12.96 -9.88 2.89
C GLN A 29 12.53 -10.07 4.35
N HIS A 30 11.28 -10.47 4.54
CA HIS A 30 10.68 -10.74 5.85
C HIS A 30 10.60 -12.24 6.16
N ALA A 31 11.01 -13.10 5.23
CA ALA A 31 11.16 -14.52 5.50
C ALA A 31 12.27 -14.72 6.55
N PRO A 32 12.06 -15.58 7.57
CA PRO A 32 13.08 -15.83 8.58
C PRO A 32 14.37 -16.28 7.89
N ASN A 33 15.48 -15.64 8.27
CA ASN A 33 16.80 -15.94 7.71
C ASN A 33 17.16 -17.38 8.07
N ASP A 34 17.29 -18.26 7.07
CA ASP A 34 17.65 -19.69 7.16
C ASP A 34 19.04 -19.96 7.81
N LYS A 35 19.69 -18.94 8.39
CA LYS A 35 21.02 -19.03 9.02
C LYS A 35 20.99 -19.25 10.54
N GLU A 36 19.82 -19.23 11.19
CA GLU A 36 19.70 -19.58 12.61
C GLU A 36 18.78 -20.79 12.80
N ALA A 37 19.42 -21.96 12.79
CA ALA A 37 19.07 -23.22 13.48
C ALA A 37 19.02 -24.46 12.54
N PRO A 38 19.69 -25.56 12.93
CA PRO A 38 19.78 -26.76 12.11
C PRO A 38 18.43 -27.47 12.04
N ARG A 39 18.05 -27.83 10.81
CA ARG A 39 16.86 -28.63 10.48
C ARG A 39 16.81 -29.90 11.34
N LYS A 40 15.81 -29.97 12.23
CA LYS A 40 15.28 -31.25 12.70
C LYS A 40 13.92 -31.49 12.03
N ASN A 41 13.96 -32.43 11.11
CA ASN A 41 12.82 -33.12 10.52
C ASN A 41 11.65 -33.26 11.50
N THR A 42 10.51 -32.70 11.16
CA THR A 42 9.31 -33.50 10.85
C THR A 42 8.21 -32.58 10.32
N LEU A 43 7.55 -33.07 9.28
CA LEU A 43 6.29 -32.56 8.73
C LEU A 43 5.33 -32.11 9.84
N ARG A 44 5.36 -30.82 10.16
CA ARG A 44 4.23 -30.09 10.73
C ARG A 44 4.06 -28.84 9.89
N LEU A 45 3.13 -28.95 8.94
CA LEU A 45 2.39 -27.86 8.34
C LEU A 45 1.57 -27.12 9.43
N SER A 46 2.23 -26.57 10.43
CA SER A 46 1.75 -25.39 11.12
C SER A 46 2.35 -24.24 10.29
N ASN A 47 1.59 -23.43 9.56
CA ASN A 47 0.74 -22.38 10.14
C ASN A 47 1.30 -21.86 11.48
N GLU A 48 2.62 -21.81 11.62
CA GLU A 48 3.29 -20.90 12.54
C GLU A 48 2.84 -19.52 12.10
N ARG A 49 1.87 -18.99 12.84
CA ARG A 49 1.36 -17.63 12.70
C ARG A 49 2.59 -16.74 12.51
N LEU A 50 2.75 -16.16 11.31
CA LEU A 50 3.66 -15.04 11.09
C LEU A 50 3.54 -14.14 12.32
N ASP A 51 4.67 -13.83 12.95
CA ASP A 51 4.65 -12.97 14.14
C ASP A 51 3.81 -11.73 13.83
N ARG A 52 2.89 -11.38 14.73
CA ARG A 52 1.84 -10.40 14.44
C ARG A 52 2.46 -9.06 14.05
N SER A 53 3.59 -8.69 14.67
CA SER A 53 4.34 -7.47 14.33
C SER A 53 4.95 -7.54 12.93
N LEU A 54 5.51 -8.68 12.54
CA LEU A 54 6.06 -8.93 11.21
C LEU A 54 4.96 -8.83 10.15
N SER A 55 3.82 -9.49 10.39
CA SER A 55 2.67 -9.43 9.48
C SER A 55 2.13 -8.02 9.28
N GLU A 56 2.17 -7.20 10.34
CA GLU A 56 1.75 -5.80 10.30
C GLU A 56 2.73 -4.95 9.49
N SER A 57 4.04 -5.07 9.76
CA SER A 57 5.09 -4.36 8.99
C SER A 57 4.99 -4.66 7.50
N MET A 58 4.82 -5.93 7.13
CA MET A 58 4.71 -6.34 5.73
C MET A 58 3.50 -5.73 5.04
N VAL A 59 2.37 -5.63 5.73
CA VAL A 59 1.18 -4.99 5.17
C VAL A 59 1.38 -3.48 5.00
N LEU A 60 2.01 -2.82 5.98
CA LEU A 60 2.33 -1.40 5.87
C LEU A 60 3.24 -1.14 4.67
N ASP A 61 4.32 -1.91 4.53
CA ASP A 61 5.24 -1.76 3.41
C ASP A 61 4.58 -2.03 2.06
N LEU A 62 3.67 -3.01 2.00
CA LEU A 62 2.92 -3.33 0.80
C LEU A 62 1.99 -2.19 0.37
N ILE A 63 1.29 -1.58 1.33
CA ILE A 63 0.45 -0.40 1.07
C ILE A 63 1.30 0.77 0.57
N VAL A 64 2.46 1.02 1.17
CA VAL A 64 3.38 2.08 0.74
C VAL A 64 3.94 1.79 -0.65
N LEU A 65 4.29 0.54 -0.93
CA LEU A 65 4.79 0.09 -2.24
C LEU A 65 3.76 0.34 -3.35
N VAL A 66 2.48 0.04 -3.11
CA VAL A 66 1.40 0.37 -4.05
C VAL A 66 1.40 1.85 -4.37
N GLY A 67 1.47 2.71 -3.35
CA GLY A 67 1.53 4.15 -3.53
C GLY A 67 2.72 4.58 -4.41
N PHE A 68 3.92 4.05 -4.16
CA PHE A 68 5.09 4.35 -4.99
C PHE A 68 4.97 3.85 -6.43
N VAL A 69 4.39 2.66 -6.63
CA VAL A 69 4.21 2.08 -7.97
C VAL A 69 3.25 2.96 -8.77
N VAL A 70 2.10 3.33 -8.18
CA VAL A 70 1.07 4.15 -8.83
C VAL A 70 1.62 5.52 -9.23
N VAL A 71 2.38 6.19 -8.36
CA VAL A 71 2.86 7.55 -8.66
C VAL A 71 3.92 7.56 -9.77
N ASN A 72 4.76 6.54 -9.86
CA ASN A 72 5.91 6.53 -10.77
C ASN A 72 5.67 5.77 -12.08
N ASN A 73 4.60 4.96 -12.18
CA ASN A 73 4.39 4.06 -13.32
C ASN A 73 2.94 4.17 -13.84
N PRO A 74 2.67 5.06 -14.80
CA PRO A 74 1.32 5.23 -15.37
C PRO A 74 0.68 3.94 -15.90
N GLN A 75 1.47 3.06 -16.51
CA GLN A 75 1.01 1.76 -17.03
C GLN A 75 0.54 0.83 -15.90
N LEU A 76 1.25 0.82 -14.78
CA LEU A 76 0.86 0.03 -13.60
C LEU A 76 -0.27 0.71 -12.84
N GLN A 77 -0.32 2.05 -12.85
CA GLN A 77 -1.44 2.81 -12.29
C GLN A 77 -2.75 2.40 -12.96
N GLU A 78 -2.82 2.35 -14.30
CA GLU A 78 -4.03 1.89 -15.00
C GLU A 78 -4.44 0.49 -14.56
N ALA A 79 -3.52 -0.49 -14.56
CA ALA A 79 -3.82 -1.85 -14.12
C ALA A 79 -4.29 -1.93 -12.65
N ILE A 80 -3.66 -1.16 -11.75
CA ILE A 80 -4.02 -1.12 -10.33
C ILE A 80 -5.39 -0.44 -10.13
N CYS A 81 -5.64 0.65 -10.85
CA CYS A 81 -6.88 1.40 -10.79
C CYS A 81 -8.05 0.66 -11.45
N GLU A 82 -7.81 -0.16 -12.48
CA GLU A 82 -8.82 -1.04 -13.11
C GLU A 82 -9.19 -2.23 -12.22
N GLY A 83 -8.27 -2.71 -11.40
CA GLY A 83 -8.46 -3.89 -10.55
C GLY A 83 -9.52 -3.76 -9.46
N TRP A 84 -10.07 -2.56 -9.20
CA TRP A 84 -11.14 -2.13 -8.26
C TRP A 84 -11.11 -2.66 -6.81
N SER A 85 -10.80 -3.94 -6.58
CA SER A 85 -10.76 -4.62 -5.28
C SER A 85 -9.80 -3.96 -4.30
N VAL A 86 -8.62 -3.51 -4.74
CA VAL A 86 -7.64 -2.91 -3.83
C VAL A 86 -8.05 -1.54 -3.34
N VAL A 87 -8.54 -0.66 -4.23
CA VAL A 87 -8.99 0.69 -3.81
C VAL A 87 -10.13 0.55 -2.81
N LYS A 88 -11.11 -0.31 -3.09
CA LYS A 88 -12.21 -0.60 -2.18
C LYS A 88 -11.72 -1.18 -0.86
N THR A 89 -10.82 -2.17 -0.90
CA THR A 89 -10.26 -2.80 0.30
C THR A 89 -9.56 -1.77 1.19
N LEU A 90 -8.70 -0.92 0.60
CA LEU A 90 -8.01 0.14 1.33
C LEU A 90 -8.98 1.15 1.94
N CYS A 91 -10.09 1.46 1.25
CA CYS A 91 -11.09 2.39 1.78
C CYS A 91 -11.92 1.81 2.92
N THR A 92 -12.16 0.50 2.90
CA THR A 92 -12.96 -0.22 3.90
C THR A 92 -12.15 -0.76 5.07
N LEU A 93 -10.87 -0.38 5.21
CA LEU A 93 -10.05 -0.77 6.36
C LEU A 93 -10.66 -0.23 7.66
N PRO A 94 -10.53 -0.97 8.78
CA PRO A 94 -11.11 -0.53 10.04
C PRO A 94 -10.59 0.83 10.51
N ALA A 95 -11.41 1.59 11.24
CA ALA A 95 -11.11 2.98 11.64
C ALA A 95 -9.78 3.14 12.42
N ASN A 96 -9.29 2.10 13.10
CA ASN A 96 -7.99 2.12 13.79
C ASN A 96 -6.81 2.38 12.82
N TRP A 97 -6.98 2.15 11.51
CA TRP A 97 -5.99 2.47 10.48
C TRP A 97 -5.85 3.97 10.23
N LEU A 98 -6.88 4.76 10.50
CA LEU A 98 -6.84 6.22 10.38
C LEU A 98 -6.28 6.89 11.63
N VAL A 99 -6.46 6.27 12.80
CA VAL A 99 -6.07 6.84 14.10
C VAL A 99 -4.62 6.49 14.47
N SER A 100 -4.14 5.30 14.10
CA SER A 100 -2.74 4.91 14.34
C SER A 100 -1.81 5.67 13.41
N ARG A 101 -0.79 6.33 13.98
CA ARG A 101 0.21 7.10 13.22
C ARG A 101 0.88 6.26 12.14
N GLU A 102 1.32 5.05 12.47
CA GLU A 102 2.05 4.19 11.52
C GLU A 102 1.14 3.77 10.36
N ARG A 103 -0.09 3.37 10.67
CA ARG A 103 -1.06 2.89 9.68
C ARG A 103 -1.56 4.03 8.79
N SER A 104 -1.86 5.18 9.36
CA SER A 104 -2.35 6.34 8.60
C SER A 104 -1.24 6.92 7.72
N HIS A 105 0.02 6.90 8.18
CA HIS A 105 1.17 7.32 7.39
C HIS A 105 1.52 6.36 6.25
N ALA A 106 1.05 5.10 6.29
CA ALA A 106 1.10 4.21 5.14
C ALA A 106 -0.13 4.39 4.23
N LEU A 107 -1.33 4.39 4.81
CA LEU A 107 -2.60 4.36 4.09
C LEU A 107 -2.92 5.69 3.37
N LEU A 108 -2.87 6.81 4.07
CA LEU A 108 -3.33 8.10 3.55
C LEU A 108 -2.50 8.58 2.35
N PRO A 109 -1.15 8.54 2.36
CA PRO A 109 -0.37 8.83 1.16
C PRO A 109 -0.70 7.93 -0.04
N THR A 110 -0.95 6.65 0.20
CA THR A 110 -1.30 5.71 -0.87
C THR A 110 -2.67 6.01 -1.46
N LEU A 111 -3.66 6.35 -0.64
CA LEU A 111 -4.98 6.79 -1.13
C LEU A 111 -4.89 8.11 -1.90
N ILE A 112 -4.06 9.06 -1.45
CA ILE A 112 -3.77 10.28 -2.20
C ILE A 112 -3.18 9.94 -3.57
N ALA A 113 -2.17 9.06 -3.63
CA ALA A 113 -1.59 8.62 -4.89
C ALA A 113 -2.62 8.00 -5.84
N LEU A 114 -3.51 7.16 -5.33
CA LEU A 114 -4.58 6.51 -6.10
C LEU A 114 -5.60 7.54 -6.61
N SER A 115 -5.96 8.52 -5.80
CA SER A 115 -6.90 9.60 -6.16
C SER A 115 -6.41 10.54 -7.28
N GLU A 116 -5.15 10.42 -7.72
CA GLU A 116 -4.68 11.09 -8.95
C GLU A 116 -5.36 10.55 -10.22
N SER A 117 -5.95 9.35 -10.15
CA SER A 117 -6.84 8.82 -11.19
C SER A 117 -8.29 9.26 -10.91
N PRO A 118 -9.00 9.87 -11.87
CA PRO A 118 -10.39 10.31 -11.67
C PRO A 118 -11.34 9.21 -11.21
N ALA A 119 -11.21 8.00 -11.77
CA ALA A 119 -12.06 6.86 -11.41
C ALA A 119 -11.83 6.43 -9.95
N CYS A 120 -10.58 6.45 -9.50
CA CYS A 120 -10.28 6.16 -8.09
C CYS A 120 -10.67 7.30 -7.17
N ALA A 121 -10.54 8.56 -7.60
CA ALA A 121 -10.97 9.72 -6.82
C ALA A 121 -12.48 9.68 -6.53
N GLU A 122 -13.30 9.33 -7.53
CA GLU A 122 -14.75 9.17 -7.36
C GLU A 122 -15.08 8.05 -6.36
N MET A 123 -14.44 6.89 -6.48
CA MET A 123 -14.65 5.76 -5.56
C MET A 123 -14.19 6.09 -4.14
N ILE A 124 -12.99 6.66 -4.00
CA ILE A 124 -12.46 7.09 -2.70
C ILE A 124 -13.41 8.13 -2.09
N GLY A 125 -13.90 9.10 -2.87
CA GLY A 125 -14.85 10.11 -2.40
C GLY A 125 -16.22 9.54 -2.01
N ALA A 126 -16.61 8.39 -2.54
CA ALA A 126 -17.84 7.69 -2.15
C ALA A 126 -17.70 6.95 -0.82
N GLU A 127 -16.51 6.43 -0.50
CA GLU A 127 -16.25 5.64 0.71
C GLU A 127 -15.64 6.46 1.86
N MET A 128 -14.98 7.58 1.56
CA MET A 128 -14.27 8.41 2.54
C MET A 128 -14.20 9.88 2.16
N CYS A 129 -13.88 10.70 3.15
CA CYS A 129 -13.84 12.16 3.00
C CYS A 129 -12.54 12.61 2.32
N LEU A 130 -12.62 13.09 1.07
CA LEU A 130 -11.45 13.58 0.32
C LEU A 130 -10.75 14.77 0.98
N THR A 131 -11.47 15.61 1.73
CA THR A 131 -10.85 16.74 2.44
C THR A 131 -9.86 16.27 3.50
N MET A 132 -10.09 15.10 4.13
CA MET A 132 -9.11 14.50 5.05
C MET A 132 -7.79 14.18 4.34
N LEU A 133 -7.84 13.74 3.09
CA LEU A 133 -6.64 13.46 2.30
C LEU A 133 -5.90 14.74 1.93
N GLU A 134 -6.63 15.81 1.62
CA GLU A 134 -6.07 17.13 1.34
C GLU A 134 -5.42 17.74 2.59
N GLU A 135 -6.11 17.71 3.73
CA GLU A 135 -5.58 18.16 5.03
C GLU A 135 -4.32 17.37 5.42
N PHE A 136 -4.32 16.05 5.22
CA PHE A 136 -3.15 15.23 5.49
C PHE A 136 -1.96 15.62 4.58
N LEU A 137 -2.21 16.00 3.32
CA LEU A 137 -1.15 16.43 2.41
C LEU A 137 -0.50 17.76 2.84
N GLU A 138 -1.25 18.60 3.54
CA GLU A 138 -0.80 19.89 4.08
C GLU A 138 -0.09 19.75 5.44
N ASP A 139 -0.35 18.68 6.19
CA ASP A 139 0.28 18.44 7.49
C ASP A 139 1.82 18.42 7.43
N LYS A 140 2.45 19.03 8.45
CA LYS A 140 3.92 19.21 8.48
C LYS A 140 4.66 17.89 8.71
N GLU A 141 4.09 16.97 9.48
CA GLU A 141 4.70 15.66 9.71
C GLU A 141 4.52 14.75 8.48
N ALA A 142 3.35 14.79 7.85
CA ALA A 142 3.09 14.09 6.60
C ALA A 142 4.03 14.52 5.47
N GLN A 143 4.42 15.80 5.41
CA GLN A 143 5.38 16.31 4.43
C GLN A 143 6.80 15.71 4.55
N LYS A 144 7.13 15.08 5.68
CA LYS A 144 8.38 14.33 5.86
C LYS A 144 8.33 12.95 5.20
N LEU A 145 7.13 12.43 4.89
CA LEU A 145 6.95 11.13 4.26
C LEU A 145 7.43 11.18 2.81
N LYS A 146 8.24 10.20 2.43
CA LYS A 146 8.84 10.16 1.10
C LYS A 146 7.78 10.07 0.00
N LEU A 147 6.73 9.26 0.20
CA LEU A 147 5.66 9.12 -0.77
C LEU A 147 4.90 10.44 -0.98
N VAL A 148 4.62 11.20 0.09
CA VAL A 148 4.01 12.55 0.01
C VAL A 148 4.87 13.50 -0.82
N GLN A 149 6.19 13.49 -0.61
CA GLN A 149 7.12 14.32 -1.39
C GLN A 149 7.09 13.95 -2.88
N VAL A 150 7.06 12.66 -3.20
CA VAL A 150 7.02 12.17 -4.58
C VAL A 150 5.70 12.53 -5.26
N ILE A 151 4.56 12.43 -4.56
CA ILE A 151 3.24 12.88 -5.05
C ILE A 151 3.30 14.38 -5.38
N LYS A 152 3.78 15.23 -4.46
CA LYS A 152 3.88 16.68 -4.68
C LYS A 152 4.76 17.01 -5.88
N GLN A 153 5.90 16.33 -6.03
CA GLN A 153 6.78 16.48 -7.19
C GLN A 153 6.08 16.05 -8.49
N GLY A 154 5.33 14.95 -8.47
CA GLY A 154 4.53 14.48 -9.60
C GLY A 154 3.49 15.51 -10.05
N ARG A 155 2.74 16.09 -9.10
CA ARG A 155 1.77 17.18 -9.37
C ARG A 155 2.43 18.41 -9.99
N ALA A 156 3.58 18.84 -9.44
CA ALA A 156 4.31 19.99 -9.96
C ALA A 156 4.76 19.80 -11.41
N LYS A 157 5.28 18.60 -11.77
CA LYS A 157 5.68 18.28 -13.15
C LYS A 157 4.51 18.30 -14.13
N ARG A 158 3.34 17.78 -13.73
CA ARG A 158 2.11 17.80 -14.54
C ARG A 158 1.60 19.22 -14.80
N HIS A 159 1.77 20.13 -13.84
CA HIS A 159 1.39 21.54 -14.00
C HIS A 159 2.42 22.36 -14.80
N SER A 160 3.71 22.04 -14.73
CA SER A 160 4.74 22.72 -15.54
C SER A 160 4.70 22.33 -17.02
N GLY A 161 4.20 21.15 -17.39
CA GLY A 161 4.09 20.69 -18.77
C GLY A 161 2.86 21.21 -19.54
N LYS A 162 2.00 22.02 -18.91
CA LYS A 162 0.81 22.66 -19.52
C LYS A 162 1.05 24.13 -19.91
N LYS A 163 2.31 24.56 -20.03
CA LYS A 163 2.68 25.91 -20.51
C LYS A 163 3.25 25.86 -21.91
#